data_AF-A0A1L2ZL55-F1
#
_entry.id   AF-A0A1L2ZL55-F1
#
_cell.length_a   1.000
_cell.length_b   1.000
_cell.length_c   1.000
_cell.angle_alpha   90.00
_cell.angle_beta   90.00
_cell.angle_gamma   90.00
#
_symmetry.space_group_name_H-M   'P 1'
#
loop_
_entity.id
_entity.type
_entity.pdbx_description
1 polymer ?
#
loop_
_entity_poly.entity_id
_entity_poly.type
_entity_poly.pdbx_seq_one_letter_code
_entity_poly.pdbx_strand_id
1 'polypeptide(L)'
;MKNSVSRYLVDVVLIVVFTMLGRQTHEHGLSILGIAQTAAPFLLAYLLISVVARFAWPRRVGGIWPDAVLTWLVTAGLGLVFRVLFGATAAPAFQIVTFVTLGLFLVAHAAIRALISRKSRRTGLSSK
;
A
#
# COMPACT_ATOMS: atom_id res chain seq x y z
N MET A 1 -4.56 -9.98 16.96
CA MET A 1 -5.53 -9.37 16.02
C MET A 1 -5.37 -7.85 15.86
N LYS A 2 -5.21 -7.07 16.95
CA LYS A 2 -5.04 -5.60 16.89
C LYS A 2 -3.94 -5.12 15.90
N ASN A 3 -2.81 -5.83 15.83
CA ASN A 3 -1.68 -5.43 14.96
C ASN A 3 -1.97 -5.61 13.45
N SER A 4 -2.93 -6.47 13.07
CA SER A 4 -3.28 -6.69 11.67
C SER A 4 -4.16 -5.56 11.15
N VAL A 5 -5.16 -5.14 11.94
CA VAL A 5 -6.05 -4.02 11.59
C VAL A 5 -5.26 -2.73 11.45
N SER A 6 -4.36 -2.45 12.40
CA SER A 6 -3.49 -1.27 12.35
C SER A 6 -2.64 -1.23 11.06
N ARG A 7 -2.15 -2.38 10.58
CA ARG A 7 -1.40 -2.45 9.32
C ARG A 7 -2.25 -2.02 8.12
N TYR A 8 -3.44 -2.63 7.97
CA TYR A 8 -4.31 -2.33 6.84
C TYR A 8 -4.71 -0.84 6.81
N LEU A 9 -4.95 -0.24 7.98
CA LEU A 9 -5.25 1.18 8.08
C LEU A 9 -4.09 2.07 7.64
N VAL A 10 -2.86 1.76 8.07
CA VAL A 10 -1.67 2.53 7.67
C VAL A 10 -1.45 2.44 6.16
N ASP A 11 -1.59 1.26 5.55
CA ASP A 11 -1.46 1.11 4.10
C ASP A 11 -2.52 1.91 3.34
N VAL A 12 -3.78 1.90 3.79
CA VAL A 12 -4.86 2.72 3.22
C VAL A 12 -4.53 4.21 3.33
N VAL A 13 -4.05 4.66 4.49
CA VAL A 13 -3.63 6.06 4.69
C VAL A 13 -2.48 6.41 3.74
N LEU A 14 -1.47 5.55 3.59
CA LEU A 14 -0.36 5.77 2.68
C LEU A 14 -0.81 5.88 1.22
N ILE A 15 -1.77 5.05 0.79
CA ILE A 15 -2.35 5.14 -0.55
C ILE A 15 -3.09 6.47 -0.74
N VAL A 16 -3.90 6.90 0.23
CA VAL A 16 -4.64 8.17 0.17
C VAL A 16 -3.70 9.37 0.18
N VAL A 17 -2.66 9.35 1.03
CA VAL A 17 -1.63 10.39 1.06
C VAL A 17 -0.91 10.48 -0.28
N PHE A 18 -0.55 9.34 -0.87
CA PHE A 18 0.05 9.30 -2.20
C PHE A 18 -0.84 9.97 -3.25
N THR A 19 -2.13 9.65 -3.30
CA THR A 19 -3.03 10.23 -4.31
C THR A 19 -3.30 11.71 -4.07
N MET A 20 -3.34 12.15 -2.82
CA MET A 20 -3.43 13.57 -2.46
C MET A 20 -2.19 14.34 -2.96
N LEU A 21 -0.98 13.85 -2.67
CA LEU A 21 0.27 14.47 -3.10
C LEU A 21 0.43 14.49 -4.62
N GLY A 22 0.07 13.39 -5.29
CA GLY A 22 0.07 13.33 -6.76
C GLY A 22 -0.88 14.34 -7.38
N ARG A 23 -2.10 14.48 -6.84
CA ARG A 23 -3.08 15.47 -7.32
C ARG A 23 -2.64 16.90 -7.07
N GLN A 24 -2.07 17.22 -5.90
CA GLN A 24 -1.56 18.57 -5.61
C GLN A 24 -0.50 19.02 -6.65
N THR A 25 0.25 18.06 -7.20
CA THR A 25 1.34 18.33 -8.15
C THR A 25 0.84 18.51 -9.58
N HIS A 26 -0.25 17.83 -9.97
CA HIS A 26 -0.72 17.77 -11.36
C HIS A 26 -2.04 18.51 -11.63
N GLU A 27 -2.84 18.76 -10.59
CA GLU A 27 -4.12 19.44 -10.73
C GLU A 27 -4.14 20.73 -9.92
N HIS A 28 -4.81 21.75 -10.45
CA HIS A 28 -5.03 23.02 -9.78
C HIS A 28 -6.15 22.91 -8.73
N GLY A 29 -5.94 22.09 -7.68
CA GLY A 29 -6.84 22.03 -6.53
C GLY A 29 -7.03 20.64 -5.93
N LEU A 30 -7.17 20.60 -4.60
CA LEU A 30 -7.50 19.39 -3.83
C LEU A 30 -9.02 19.36 -3.57
N SER A 31 -9.74 18.54 -4.33
CA SER A 31 -11.13 18.20 -4.04
C SER A 31 -11.22 16.80 -3.43
N ILE A 32 -12.10 16.62 -2.44
CA ILE A 32 -12.32 15.32 -1.78
C ILE A 32 -12.73 14.27 -2.81
N LEU A 33 -13.64 14.61 -3.71
CA LEU A 33 -14.11 13.72 -4.77
C LEU A 33 -12.98 13.31 -5.72
N GLY A 34 -12.12 14.24 -6.11
CA GLY A 34 -10.99 13.95 -7.01
C GLY A 34 -9.94 13.05 -6.35
N ILE A 35 -9.67 13.23 -5.06
CA ILE A 35 -8.82 12.32 -4.28
C ILE A 35 -9.45 10.93 -4.25
N ALA A 36 -10.76 10.83 -3.96
CA ALA A 36 -11.48 9.57 -3.92
C ALA A 36 -11.45 8.85 -5.28
N GLN A 37 -11.72 9.56 -6.38
CA GLN A 37 -11.65 9.02 -7.74
C GLN A 37 -10.25 8.52 -8.11
N THR A 38 -9.21 9.23 -7.65
CA THR A 38 -7.82 8.84 -7.91
C THR A 38 -7.39 7.65 -7.06
N ALA A 39 -7.82 7.59 -5.79
CA ALA A 39 -7.48 6.53 -4.85
C ALA A 39 -8.26 5.24 -5.09
N ALA A 40 -9.52 5.34 -5.53
CA ALA A 40 -10.45 4.22 -5.71
C ALA A 40 -9.83 2.99 -6.43
N PRO A 41 -9.21 3.12 -7.61
CA PRO A 41 -8.65 1.94 -8.29
C PRO A 41 -7.52 1.26 -7.51
N PHE A 42 -6.66 2.03 -6.83
CA PHE A 42 -5.57 1.48 -6.01
C PHE A 42 -6.09 0.86 -4.71
N LEU A 43 -7.06 1.50 -4.07
CA LEU A 43 -7.70 0.95 -2.86
C LEU A 43 -8.46 -0.34 -3.17
N LEU A 44 -9.11 -0.42 -4.34
CA LEU A 44 -9.77 -1.63 -4.81
C LEU A 44 -8.77 -2.76 -5.02
N ALA A 45 -7.68 -2.48 -5.76
CA ALA A 45 -6.60 -3.45 -5.96
C ALA A 45 -5.98 -3.92 -4.64
N TYR A 46 -5.72 -3.00 -3.71
CA TYR A 46 -5.18 -3.28 -2.38
C TYR A 46 -6.13 -4.16 -1.55
N LEU A 47 -7.43 -3.86 -1.58
CA LEU A 47 -8.43 -4.65 -0.87
C LEU A 47 -8.48 -6.08 -1.41
N LEU A 48 -8.50 -6.25 -2.74
CA LEU A 48 -8.51 -7.55 -3.39
C LEU A 48 -7.31 -8.40 -2.98
N ILE A 49 -6.08 -7.86 -3.09
CA ILE A 49 -4.89 -8.62 -2.70
C ILE A 49 -4.84 -8.87 -1.20
N SER A 50 -5.31 -7.94 -0.37
CA SER A 50 -5.33 -8.10 1.09
C SER A 50 -6.26 -9.24 1.53
N VAL A 51 -7.41 -9.37 0.87
CA VAL A 51 -8.36 -10.46 1.07
C VAL A 51 -7.74 -11.78 0.60
N VAL A 52 -7.24 -11.83 -0.63
CA VAL A 52 -6.61 -13.04 -1.20
C VAL A 52 -5.43 -13.52 -0.34
N ALA A 53 -4.53 -12.62 0.04
CA ALA A 53 -3.36 -12.96 0.86
C ALA A 53 -3.76 -13.51 2.24
N ARG A 54 -4.84 -12.97 2.84
CA ARG A 54 -5.36 -13.45 4.12
C ARG A 54 -5.88 -14.88 4.04
N PHE A 55 -6.52 -15.26 2.94
CA PHE A 55 -7.07 -16.61 2.76
C PHE A 55 -6.03 -17.61 2.25
N ALA A 56 -5.20 -17.21 1.28
CA ALA A 56 -4.27 -18.11 0.62
C ALA A 56 -2.95 -18.32 1.40
N TRP A 57 -2.48 -17.31 2.16
CA TRP A 57 -1.26 -17.43 2.99
C TRP A 57 -1.40 -16.87 4.42
N PRO A 58 -2.30 -17.42 5.27
CA PRO A 58 -2.57 -16.88 6.61
C PRO A 58 -1.32 -16.75 7.50
N ARG A 59 -0.34 -17.67 7.33
CA ARG A 59 0.88 -17.72 8.15
C ARG A 59 1.98 -16.75 7.72
N ARG A 60 1.89 -16.15 6.52
CA ARG A 60 2.91 -15.23 5.98
C ARG A 60 2.47 -13.77 5.97
N VAL A 61 1.24 -13.50 6.40
CA VAL A 61 0.68 -12.15 6.50
C VAL A 61 1.53 -11.29 7.43
N GLY A 62 2.04 -10.17 6.91
CA GLY A 62 2.78 -9.19 7.69
C GLY A 62 4.29 -9.22 7.55
N GLY A 63 4.85 -10.17 6.80
CA GLY A 63 6.27 -10.22 6.46
C GLY A 63 6.64 -9.34 5.26
N ILE A 64 7.94 -9.09 5.07
CA ILE A 64 8.46 -8.34 3.90
C ILE A 64 8.33 -9.18 2.64
N TRP A 65 8.80 -10.43 2.68
CA TRP A 65 8.73 -11.37 1.57
C TRP A 65 7.91 -12.62 1.94
N PRO A 66 7.00 -13.09 1.08
CA PRO A 66 6.58 -12.49 -0.20
C PRO A 66 5.46 -11.45 -0.05
N ASP A 67 4.87 -11.30 1.14
CA ASP A 67 3.60 -10.60 1.37
C ASP A 67 3.61 -9.12 0.95
N ALA A 68 4.58 -8.33 1.43
CA ALA A 68 4.63 -6.90 1.10
C ALA A 68 4.94 -6.64 -0.39
N VAL A 69 5.80 -7.47 -0.99
CA VAL A 69 6.14 -7.33 -2.41
C VAL A 69 4.95 -7.69 -3.30
N LEU A 70 4.26 -8.80 -3.04
CA LEU A 70 3.05 -9.14 -3.80
C LEU A 70 1.95 -8.10 -3.61
N THR A 71 1.76 -7.61 -2.38
CA THR A 71 0.80 -6.54 -2.10
C THR A 71 1.13 -5.30 -2.92
N TRP A 72 2.41 -4.90 -2.99
CA TRP A 72 2.84 -3.79 -3.84
C TRP A 72 2.56 -4.04 -5.32
N LEU A 73 3.08 -5.14 -5.90
CA LEU A 73 2.97 -5.42 -7.33
C LEU A 73 1.51 -5.44 -7.78
N VAL A 74 0.64 -6.08 -7.00
CA VAL A 74 -0.78 -6.19 -7.32
C VAL A 74 -1.49 -4.86 -7.10
N THR A 75 -1.22 -4.15 -5.99
CA THR A 75 -1.87 -2.86 -5.71
C THR A 75 -1.51 -1.81 -6.78
N ALA A 76 -0.22 -1.66 -7.09
CA ALA A 76 0.23 -0.70 -8.07
C ALA A 76 -0.15 -1.13 -9.50
N GLY A 77 0.11 -2.40 -9.85
CA GLY A 77 -0.19 -2.94 -11.18
C GLY A 77 -1.68 -2.93 -11.50
N LEU A 78 -2.50 -3.60 -10.68
CA LEU A 78 -3.95 -3.62 -10.90
C LEU A 78 -4.58 -2.25 -10.68
N GLY A 79 -4.06 -1.43 -9.76
CA GLY A 79 -4.54 -0.07 -9.57
C GLY A 79 -4.35 0.80 -10.84
N LEU A 80 -3.20 0.69 -11.51
CA LEU A 80 -2.98 1.35 -12.79
C LEU A 80 -3.90 0.80 -13.89
N VAL A 81 -4.09 -0.52 -13.95
CA VAL A 81 -5.02 -1.15 -14.92
C VAL A 81 -6.44 -0.66 -14.70
N PHE A 82 -6.97 -0.73 -13.48
CA PHE A 82 -8.30 -0.25 -13.14
C PHE A 82 -8.47 1.24 -13.41
N ARG A 83 -7.44 2.04 -13.15
CA ARG A 83 -7.45 3.48 -13.45
C ARG A 83 -7.68 3.74 -14.93
N VAL A 84 -6.98 3.01 -15.81
CA VAL A 84 -7.15 3.14 -17.26
C VAL A 84 -8.52 2.62 -17.70
N LEU A 85 -8.98 1.50 -17.15
CA LEU A 85 -10.29 0.93 -17.46
C LEU A 85 -11.45 1.84 -17.04
N PHE A 86 -11.31 2.61 -15.96
CA PHE A 86 -12.29 3.61 -15.53
C PHE A 86 -12.21 4.94 -16.30
N GLY A 87 -11.47 4.98 -17.41
CA GLY A 87 -11.47 6.11 -18.36
C GLY A 87 -10.48 7.22 -18.04
N ALA A 88 -9.58 7.03 -17.06
CA ALA A 88 -8.51 7.99 -16.81
C ALA A 88 -7.30 7.70 -17.71
N THR A 89 -6.70 8.75 -18.26
CA THR A 89 -5.41 8.63 -18.95
C THR A 89 -4.28 8.62 -17.92
N ALA A 90 -3.26 7.79 -18.17
CA ALA A 90 -2.09 7.71 -17.31
C ALA A 90 -0.85 7.89 -18.18
N ALA A 91 -0.24 9.08 -18.13
CA ALA A 91 1.06 9.31 -18.76
C ALA A 91 2.08 8.28 -18.26
N PRO A 92 3.01 7.78 -19.10
CA PRO A 92 4.00 6.78 -18.68
C PRO A 92 4.78 7.18 -17.42
N ALA A 93 5.11 8.46 -17.28
CA ALA A 93 5.75 9.00 -16.08
C ALA A 93 4.90 8.82 -14.82
N PHE A 94 3.59 9.07 -14.90
CA PHE A 94 2.67 8.85 -13.78
C PHE A 94 2.65 7.37 -13.37
N GLN A 95 2.65 6.45 -14.34
CA GLN A 95 2.64 5.01 -14.07
C GLN A 95 3.90 4.58 -13.30
N ILE A 96 5.08 5.02 -13.76
CA ILE A 96 6.36 4.70 -13.13
C ILE A 96 6.44 5.28 -11.72
N VAL A 97 6.14 6.57 -11.55
CA VAL A 97 6.17 7.23 -10.24
C VAL A 97 5.18 6.58 -9.28
N THR A 98 3.95 6.33 -9.73
CA THR A 98 2.94 5.62 -8.93
C THR A 98 3.44 4.26 -8.47
N PHE A 99 4.02 3.48 -9.39
CA PHE A 99 4.49 2.15 -9.09
C PHE A 99 5.63 2.17 -8.06
N VAL A 100 6.62 3.05 -8.25
CA VAL A 100 7.78 3.18 -7.36
C VAL A 100 7.37 3.73 -6.00
N THR A 101 6.57 4.80 -5.94
CA THR A 101 6.18 5.45 -4.69
C THR A 101 5.27 4.56 -3.84
N LEU A 102 4.28 3.90 -4.44
CA LEU A 102 3.46 2.92 -3.71
C LEU A 102 4.30 1.74 -3.22
N GLY A 103 5.26 1.29 -4.02
CA GLY A 103 6.21 0.26 -3.61
C GLY A 103 7.03 0.67 -2.39
N LEU A 104 7.58 1.89 -2.44
CA LEU A 104 8.32 2.43 -1.31
C LEU A 104 7.45 2.50 -0.06
N PHE A 105 6.23 3.02 -0.14
CA PHE A 105 5.34 3.16 1.01
C PHE A 105 4.96 1.81 1.63
N LEU A 106 4.49 0.86 0.82
CA LEU A 106 4.00 -0.43 1.30
C LEU A 106 5.15 -1.33 1.80
N VAL A 107 6.26 -1.40 1.05
CA VAL A 107 7.40 -2.24 1.42
C VAL A 107 8.19 -1.63 2.59
N ALA A 108 8.39 -0.31 2.62
CA ALA A 108 9.06 0.34 3.75
C ALA A 108 8.26 0.18 5.04
N HIS A 109 6.93 0.32 4.99
CA HIS A 109 6.09 0.08 6.15
C HIS A 109 6.24 -1.37 6.68
N ALA A 110 6.26 -2.36 5.78
CA ALA A 110 6.52 -3.75 6.17
C ALA A 110 7.93 -3.93 6.78
N ALA A 111 8.95 -3.29 6.21
CA ALA A 111 10.31 -3.33 6.72
C ALA A 111 10.43 -2.71 8.13
N ILE A 112 9.82 -1.55 8.35
CA ILE A 112 9.79 -0.88 9.66
C ILE A 112 9.13 -1.77 10.71
N ARG A 113 7.99 -2.40 10.39
CA ARG A 113 7.33 -3.35 11.30
C ARG A 113 8.22 -4.56 11.62
N ALA A 114 8.94 -5.09 10.63
CA ALA A 114 9.88 -6.17 10.85
C ALA A 114 11.03 -5.76 11.78
N LEU A 115 11.57 -4.54 11.64
CA LEU A 115 12.62 -4.01 12.51
C LEU A 115 12.14 -3.81 13.95
N ILE A 116 10.95 -3.23 14.14
CA ILE A 116 10.37 -3.00 15.48
C ILE A 116 10.13 -4.34 16.19
N SER A 117 9.57 -5.34 15.48
CA SER A 117 9.30 -6.66 16.06
C SER A 117 10.58 -7.44 16.42
N ARG A 118 11.68 -7.24 15.69
CA ARG A 118 13.00 -7.79 16.03
C ARG A 118 13.55 -7.18 17.32
N LYS A 119 13.42 -5.85 17.50
CA LYS A 119 13.92 -5.14 18.69
C LYS A 119 13.21 -5.62 19.97
N SER A 120 11.89 -5.81 19.92
CA SER A 120 11.09 -6.28 21.06
C SER A 120 11.40 -7.72 21.50
N ARG A 121 11.87 -8.59 20.59
CA ARG A 121 12.28 -9.96 20.94
C ARG A 121 13.63 -10.01 21.65
N ARG A 122 14.56 -9.11 21.31
CA ARG A 122 15.89 -9.05 21.93
C ARG A 122 15.85 -8.57 23.38
N THR A 123 14.98 -7.61 23.70
CA THR A 123 14.83 -7.10 25.07
C THR A 123 14.22 -8.11 26.04
N GLY A 124 13.43 -9.07 25.56
CA GLY A 124 12.88 -10.14 26.40
C GLY A 124 13.89 -11.25 26.76
N LEU A 125 14.99 -11.38 26.00
CA LEU A 125 16.04 -12.37 26.23
C LEU A 125 17.13 -11.87 27.21
N SER A 126 17.20 -10.56 27.45
CA SER A 126 18.18 -9.94 28.36
C SER A 126 17.69 -9.85 29.83
N SER A 127 16.50 -10.39 30.12
CA SER A 127 15.84 -10.32 31.43
C SER A 127 15.77 -11.69 32.15
N LYS A 128 16.54 -12.69 31.69
CA LYS A 128 16.70 -14.00 32.35
C LYS A 128 18.18 -14.23 32.63
#